data_AF-A0A2B7XSJ3-F1
#
_entry.id   AF-A0A2B7XSJ3-F1
#
_cell.length_a   1.000
_cell.length_b   1.000
_cell.length_c   1.000
_cell.angle_alpha   90.00
_cell.angle_beta   90.00
_cell.angle_gamma   90.00
#
_symmetry.space_group_name_H-M   'P 1'
#
loop_
_entity.id
_entity.type
_entity.pdbx_description
1 polymer ?
#
loop_
_entity_poly.entity_id
_entity_poly.type
_entity_poly.pdbx_seq_one_letter_code
_entity_poly.pdbx_strand_id
1 'polypeptide(L)'
;MDCESTWSSGVAPFISKYQLQDQKPRSRQPKTRPLSTLLDLPSELHLQLISWLDFRDLQMLRATNSYFRNLPSDVEIARVRRDYVADLVRAEMEEVSRSATNPSSTSLTHDFNNVDTVPVSPQRLTCYSCLRHLPIHAFSSTQTTRRRGKGHADASKRFCASCALRLHKWEPGVTLSFSWGEAVFCRRCRQLKPLHDNAAEWARIFGLCESCRTLLGIPDWHQHGEGEGVRGVWYGAKELLDNTFVGRERSVAVRDREDLWEELREKIAELKLSERLEV
;
A
#
# COMPACT_ATOMS: atom_id res chain seq x y z
N MET A 1 21.67 -7.98 12.24
CA MET A 1 20.34 -7.52 12.72
C MET A 1 19.62 -8.78 13.12
N ASP A 2 19.98 -9.20 14.33
CA ASP A 2 19.76 -10.53 14.85
C ASP A 2 18.65 -10.40 15.89
N CYS A 3 17.51 -11.00 15.61
CA CYS A 3 16.37 -11.05 16.52
C CYS A 3 16.43 -12.34 17.32
N GLU A 4 17.21 -12.33 18.40
CA GLU A 4 17.10 -13.34 19.45
C GLU A 4 15.80 -13.08 20.24
N SER A 5 14.92 -14.08 20.22
CA SER A 5 13.66 -14.10 20.97
C SER A 5 13.80 -15.08 22.13
N THR A 6 13.89 -14.53 23.34
CA THR A 6 13.94 -15.26 24.60
C THR A 6 12.55 -15.73 24.99
N TRP A 7 12.30 -17.04 24.85
CA TRP A 7 11.12 -17.71 25.38
C TRP A 7 11.44 -18.25 26.78
N SER A 8 10.80 -17.68 27.80
CA SER A 8 10.87 -18.16 29.18
C SER A 8 10.10 -19.47 29.32
N SER A 9 10.80 -20.51 29.75
CA SER A 9 10.28 -21.87 29.93
C SER A 9 9.66 -22.03 31.31
N GLY A 10 8.36 -22.32 31.36
CA GLY A 10 7.65 -22.77 32.56
C GLY A 10 7.61 -24.29 32.61
N VAL A 11 8.27 -24.87 33.62
CA VAL A 11 8.29 -26.32 33.89
C VAL A 11 7.07 -26.67 34.76
N ALA A 12 6.25 -27.63 34.32
CA ALA A 12 5.20 -28.25 35.12
C ALA A 12 5.50 -29.75 35.32
N PRO A 13 5.14 -30.34 36.48
CA PRO A 13 5.65 -31.63 36.90
C PRO A 13 4.87 -32.82 36.35
N PHE A 14 5.65 -33.89 36.24
CA PHE A 14 5.33 -35.29 36.01
C PHE A 14 4.11 -35.80 36.80
N ILE A 15 3.11 -36.34 36.10
CA ILE A 15 2.13 -37.28 36.69
C ILE A 15 2.20 -38.59 35.91
N SER A 16 2.63 -39.61 36.65
CA SER A 16 2.73 -41.02 36.27
C SER A 16 1.42 -41.74 36.59
N LYS A 17 1.23 -42.88 35.89
CA LYS A 17 0.22 -43.95 36.05
C LYS A 17 -1.08 -43.72 35.24
N TYR A 18 -1.32 -44.57 34.25
CA TYR A 18 -2.04 -45.83 34.44
C TYR A 18 -1.85 -46.74 33.22
N GLN A 19 -1.31 -47.92 33.47
CA GLN A 19 -1.26 -49.06 32.55
C GLN A 19 -2.57 -49.81 32.70
N LEU A 20 -3.45 -49.77 31.68
CA LEU A 20 -4.50 -50.76 31.51
C LEU A 20 -4.36 -51.36 30.12
N GLN A 21 -3.88 -52.60 30.09
CA GLN A 21 -3.79 -53.43 28.90
C GLN A 21 -5.18 -53.96 28.57
N ASP A 22 -5.82 -53.38 27.56
CA ASP A 22 -6.99 -53.96 26.91
C ASP A 22 -6.55 -54.52 25.55
N GLN A 23 -6.39 -55.85 25.48
CA GLN A 23 -6.03 -56.55 24.25
C GLN A 23 -7.25 -56.67 23.34
N LYS A 24 -7.51 -55.60 22.58
CA LYS A 24 -8.52 -55.56 21.53
C LYS A 24 -8.08 -56.42 20.33
N PRO A 25 -8.95 -57.30 19.79
CA PRO A 25 -8.59 -58.18 18.67
C PRO A 25 -8.14 -57.38 17.45
N ARG A 26 -6.93 -57.71 16.95
CA ARG A 26 -6.28 -57.14 15.77
C ARG A 26 -7.13 -57.42 14.52
N SER A 27 -8.08 -56.52 14.25
CA SER A 27 -8.61 -56.30 12.90
C SER A 27 -7.42 -55.99 11.99
N ARG A 28 -7.15 -56.89 11.03
CA ARG A 28 -6.19 -56.68 9.93
C ARG A 28 -6.75 -55.57 9.04
N GLN A 29 -6.56 -54.33 9.47
CA GLN A 29 -6.76 -53.16 8.61
C GLN A 29 -5.84 -53.33 7.38
N PRO A 30 -6.38 -53.22 6.15
CA PRO A 30 -5.55 -53.25 4.96
C PRO A 30 -4.50 -52.16 5.09
N LYS A 31 -3.22 -52.51 4.88
CA LYS A 31 -2.10 -51.56 4.84
C LYS A 31 -2.39 -50.56 3.72
N THR A 32 -3.02 -49.43 4.06
CA THR A 32 -3.13 -48.27 3.19
C THR A 32 -1.71 -47.88 2.84
N ARG A 33 -1.33 -48.08 1.58
CA ARG A 33 -0.04 -47.63 1.09
C ARG A 33 0.03 -46.12 1.33
N PRO A 34 1.09 -45.60 1.98
CA PRO A 34 1.23 -44.17 2.15
C PRO A 34 1.14 -43.53 0.76
N LEU A 35 0.24 -42.56 0.61
CA LEU A 35 0.12 -41.79 -0.62
C LEU A 35 1.45 -41.06 -0.80
N SER A 36 2.08 -41.23 -1.97
CA SER A 36 3.24 -40.45 -2.35
C SER A 36 2.87 -38.96 -2.27
N THR A 37 3.58 -38.23 -1.42
CA THR A 37 3.42 -36.79 -1.28
C THR A 37 4.21 -36.08 -2.38
N LEU A 38 3.88 -34.82 -2.66
CA LEU A 38 4.65 -34.01 -3.62
C LEU A 38 6.14 -33.96 -3.23
N LEU A 39 6.44 -33.90 -1.94
CA LEU A 39 7.80 -33.83 -1.41
C LEU A 39 8.62 -35.12 -1.62
N ASP A 40 7.97 -36.24 -1.96
CA ASP A 40 8.65 -37.50 -2.25
C ASP A 40 9.20 -37.55 -3.69
N LEU A 41 8.92 -36.54 -4.52
CA LEU A 41 9.49 -36.44 -5.86
C LEU A 41 10.97 -36.00 -5.83
N PRO A 42 11.80 -36.46 -6.78
CA PRO A 42 13.16 -35.95 -6.96
C PRO A 42 13.20 -34.42 -7.19
N SER A 43 14.28 -33.77 -6.75
CA SER A 43 14.48 -32.31 -6.88
C SER A 43 14.40 -31.82 -8.33
N GLU A 44 14.82 -32.65 -9.28
CA GLU A 44 14.79 -32.35 -10.72
C GLU A 44 13.35 -32.13 -11.19
N LEU A 45 12.40 -32.94 -10.69
CA LEU A 45 10.98 -32.78 -11.00
C LEU A 45 10.41 -31.51 -10.34
N HIS A 46 10.87 -31.15 -9.14
CA HIS A 46 10.46 -29.90 -8.50
C HIS A 46 10.96 -28.67 -9.28
N LEU A 47 12.21 -28.68 -9.73
CA LEU A 47 12.77 -27.62 -10.57
C LEU A 47 12.05 -27.54 -11.92
N GLN A 48 11.73 -28.69 -12.51
CA GLN A 48 10.93 -28.74 -13.72
C GLN A 48 9.55 -28.12 -13.44
N LEU A 49 8.82 -28.53 -12.40
CA LEU A 49 7.53 -27.93 -12.05
C LEU A 49 7.61 -26.40 -11.88
N ILE A 50 8.62 -25.92 -11.15
CA ILE A 50 8.85 -24.47 -10.92
C ILE A 50 9.04 -23.71 -12.23
N SER A 51 9.69 -24.30 -13.24
CA SER A 51 9.92 -23.62 -14.53
C SER A 51 8.64 -23.38 -15.35
N TRP A 52 7.51 -24.01 -14.98
CA TRP A 52 6.20 -23.83 -15.62
C TRP A 52 5.27 -22.92 -14.82
N LEU A 53 5.68 -22.47 -13.64
CA LEU A 53 4.88 -21.57 -12.81
C LEU A 53 5.13 -20.12 -13.20
N ASP A 54 4.06 -19.34 -13.23
CA ASP A 54 4.18 -17.89 -13.31
C ASP A 54 4.75 -17.32 -11.99
N PHE A 55 5.08 -16.03 -11.97
CA PHE A 55 5.65 -15.43 -10.77
C PHE A 55 4.70 -15.51 -9.56
N ARG A 56 3.39 -15.42 -9.76
CA ARG A 56 2.41 -15.43 -8.68
C ARG A 56 2.30 -16.83 -8.06
N ASP A 57 2.18 -17.85 -8.90
CA ASP A 57 2.08 -19.25 -8.48
C ASP A 57 3.39 -19.72 -7.83
N LEU A 58 4.53 -19.25 -8.34
CA LEU A 58 5.81 -19.47 -7.68
C LEU A 58 5.84 -18.86 -6.27
N GLN A 59 5.37 -17.62 -6.07
CA GLN A 59 5.30 -17.02 -4.73
C GLN A 59 4.35 -17.78 -3.81
N MET A 60 3.21 -18.26 -4.33
CA MET A 60 2.28 -19.10 -3.55
C MET A 60 2.95 -20.39 -3.12
N LEU A 61 3.62 -21.10 -4.03
CA LEU A 61 4.37 -22.32 -3.72
C LEU A 61 5.46 -22.07 -2.67
N ARG A 62 6.25 -21.00 -2.82
CA ARG A 62 7.28 -20.60 -1.84
C ARG A 62 6.72 -20.27 -0.46
N ALA A 63 5.47 -19.82 -0.36
CA ALA A 63 4.81 -19.54 0.90
C ALA A 63 4.33 -20.80 1.64
N THR A 64 4.21 -21.94 0.95
CA THR A 64 3.69 -23.19 1.55
C THR A 64 4.71 -23.94 2.40
N ASN A 65 6.00 -23.93 2.04
CA ASN A 65 7.03 -24.73 2.72
C ASN A 65 8.43 -24.10 2.54
N SER A 66 9.31 -24.25 3.55
CA SER A 66 10.69 -23.75 3.52
C SER A 66 11.56 -24.39 2.43
N TYR A 67 11.30 -25.65 2.05
CA TYR A 67 11.95 -26.34 0.92
C TYR A 67 11.74 -25.55 -0.37
N PHE A 68 10.49 -25.33 -0.78
CA PHE A 68 10.17 -24.58 -2.00
C PHE A 68 10.57 -23.12 -1.92
N ARG A 69 10.62 -22.52 -0.72
CA ARG A 69 11.10 -21.14 -0.53
C ARG A 69 12.54 -20.95 -0.99
N ASN A 70 13.39 -21.95 -0.74
CA ASN A 70 14.83 -21.93 -0.96
C ASN A 70 15.27 -22.68 -2.23
N LEU A 71 14.37 -23.44 -2.85
CA LEU A 71 14.69 -24.25 -4.02
C LEU A 71 15.04 -23.40 -5.27
N PRO A 72 14.26 -22.39 -5.68
CA PRO A 72 14.65 -21.48 -6.76
C PRO A 72 15.72 -20.50 -6.28
N SER A 73 16.72 -20.25 -7.13
CA SER A 73 17.72 -19.21 -6.90
C SER A 73 17.11 -17.80 -7.03
N ASP A 74 17.73 -16.80 -6.38
CA ASP A 74 17.32 -15.39 -6.50
C ASP A 74 17.36 -14.88 -7.95
N VAL A 75 18.31 -15.38 -8.75
CA VAL A 75 18.44 -15.06 -10.18
C VAL A 75 17.24 -15.58 -10.96
N GLU A 76 16.80 -16.81 -10.70
CA GLU A 76 15.61 -17.38 -11.33
C GLU A 76 14.35 -16.63 -10.90
N ILE A 77 14.21 -16.30 -9.62
CA ILE A 77 13.08 -15.50 -9.11
C ILE A 77 13.03 -14.14 -9.79
N ALA A 78 14.18 -13.47 -9.95
CA ALA A 78 14.27 -12.18 -10.64
C ALA A 78 13.93 -12.29 -12.12
N ARG A 79 14.36 -13.38 -12.79
CA ARG A 79 14.01 -13.67 -14.20
C ARG A 79 12.51 -13.88 -14.36
N VAL A 80 11.92 -14.82 -13.62
CA VAL A 80 10.48 -15.13 -13.67
C VAL A 80 9.65 -13.89 -13.38
N ARG A 81 10.07 -13.05 -12.42
CA ARG A 81 9.41 -11.77 -12.14
C ARG A 81 9.45 -10.80 -13.33
N ARG A 82 10.60 -10.68 -13.99
CA ARG A 82 10.79 -9.79 -15.14
C ARG A 82 9.90 -10.21 -16.30
N ASP A 83 9.89 -11.51 -16.60
CA ASP A 83 9.10 -12.09 -17.69
C ASP A 83 7.60 -11.90 -17.43
N TYR A 84 7.15 -12.18 -16.20
CA TYR A 84 5.77 -11.95 -15.78
C TYR A 84 5.33 -10.48 -15.90
N VAL A 85 6.21 -9.53 -15.52
CA VAL A 85 5.94 -8.10 -15.70
C VAL A 85 5.84 -7.75 -17.19
N ALA A 86 6.73 -8.28 -18.03
CA ALA A 86 6.69 -8.05 -19.47
C ALA A 86 5.39 -8.57 -20.10
N ASP A 87 4.91 -9.74 -19.68
CA ASP A 87 3.66 -10.31 -20.17
C ASP A 87 2.43 -9.49 -19.72
N LEU A 88 2.43 -8.97 -18.48
CA LEU A 88 1.38 -8.04 -18.03
C LEU A 88 1.35 -6.76 -18.86
N VAL A 89 2.52 -6.19 -19.19
CA VAL A 89 2.60 -5.00 -20.05
C VAL A 89 2.09 -5.31 -21.45
N ARG A 90 2.49 -6.44 -22.03
CA ARG A 90 2.06 -6.88 -23.35
C ARG A 90 0.55 -7.07 -23.42
N ALA A 91 -0.03 -7.76 -22.44
CA ALA A 91 -1.48 -7.99 -22.35
C ALA A 91 -2.25 -6.66 -22.24
N GLU A 92 -1.73 -5.70 -21.46
CA GLU A 92 -2.32 -4.36 -21.37
C GLU A 92 -2.26 -3.60 -22.70
N MET A 93 -1.14 -3.67 -23.43
CA MET A 93 -1.02 -3.05 -24.76
C MET A 93 -1.98 -3.68 -25.76
N GLU A 94 -2.15 -5.00 -25.73
CA GLU A 94 -3.11 -5.71 -26.59
C GLU A 94 -4.56 -5.29 -26.31
N GLU A 95 -4.92 -5.15 -25.02
CA GLU A 95 -6.25 -4.69 -24.62
C GLU A 95 -6.56 -3.28 -25.15
N VAL A 96 -5.58 -2.38 -25.09
CA VAL A 96 -5.70 -1.00 -25.63
C VAL A 96 -5.84 -1.03 -27.16
N SER A 97 -5.03 -1.83 -27.85
CA SER A 97 -5.13 -2.00 -29.30
C SER A 97 -6.49 -2.55 -29.72
N ARG A 98 -7.00 -3.58 -29.03
CA ARG A 98 -8.32 -4.17 -29.30
C ARG A 98 -9.46 -3.18 -29.09
N SER A 99 -9.33 -2.31 -28.09
CA SER A 99 -10.30 -1.25 -27.82
C SER A 99 -10.29 -0.17 -28.91
N ALA A 100 -9.13 0.12 -29.51
CA ALA A 100 -9.00 1.07 -30.60
C ALA A 100 -9.58 0.55 -31.93
N THR A 101 -9.48 -0.76 -32.21
CA THR A 101 -9.99 -1.37 -33.45
C THR A 101 -11.49 -1.65 -33.43
N ASN A 102 -12.12 -1.65 -32.25
CA ASN A 102 -13.56 -1.85 -32.09
C ASN A 102 -14.29 -0.57 -31.66
N PRO A 103 -14.23 0.54 -32.44
CA PRO A 103 -14.94 1.77 -32.09
C PRO A 103 -16.48 1.59 -32.15
N SER A 104 -16.96 0.57 -32.85
CA SER A 104 -18.36 0.34 -33.22
C SER A 104 -19.29 -0.12 -32.10
N SER A 105 -18.84 -0.28 -30.86
CA SER A 105 -19.73 -0.53 -29.71
C SER A 105 -20.04 0.73 -28.88
N THR A 106 -19.52 1.90 -29.30
CA THR A 106 -19.78 3.21 -28.66
C THR A 106 -20.43 4.21 -29.61
N SER A 107 -20.94 3.75 -30.75
CA SER A 107 -21.83 4.54 -31.59
C SER A 107 -23.19 4.65 -30.90
N LEU A 108 -23.33 5.68 -30.06
CA LEU A 108 -24.60 6.20 -29.60
C LEU A 108 -25.49 6.47 -30.83
N THR A 109 -26.39 5.55 -31.13
CA THR A 109 -27.66 5.91 -31.76
C THR A 109 -28.35 6.85 -30.80
N HIS A 110 -28.48 8.08 -31.26
CA HIS A 110 -29.17 9.20 -30.64
C HIS A 110 -30.69 8.91 -30.64
N ASP A 111 -31.11 7.91 -29.88
CA ASP A 111 -32.51 7.72 -29.50
C ASP A 111 -32.64 8.14 -28.04
N PHE A 112 -32.92 9.42 -27.86
CA PHE A 112 -33.47 9.95 -26.62
C PHE A 112 -34.73 9.14 -26.30
N ASN A 113 -34.68 8.24 -25.32
CA ASN A 113 -35.77 7.95 -24.37
C ASN A 113 -35.59 6.69 -23.51
N ASN A 114 -34.48 5.94 -23.59
CA ASN A 114 -34.30 4.79 -22.68
C ASN A 114 -33.24 5.04 -21.61
N VAL A 115 -33.71 5.26 -20.38
CA VAL A 115 -32.97 5.43 -19.13
C VAL A 115 -32.44 4.07 -18.66
N ASP A 116 -31.68 3.39 -19.52
CA ASP A 116 -30.91 2.20 -19.14
C ASP A 116 -29.45 2.59 -19.17
N THR A 117 -28.97 3.01 -18.00
CA THR A 117 -27.56 3.36 -17.76
C THR A 117 -26.74 2.09 -17.93
N VAL A 118 -26.23 1.84 -19.15
CA VAL A 118 -25.31 0.72 -19.40
C VAL A 118 -24.15 0.86 -18.41
N PRO A 119 -23.95 -0.11 -17.50
CA PRO A 119 -22.93 0.00 -16.48
C PRO A 119 -21.56 -0.04 -17.16
N VAL A 120 -20.93 1.13 -17.29
CA VAL A 120 -19.54 1.25 -17.72
C VAL A 120 -18.73 0.37 -16.79
N SER A 121 -18.16 -0.71 -17.33
CA SER A 121 -17.40 -1.66 -16.54
C SER A 121 -16.31 -0.90 -15.78
N PRO A 122 -16.17 -1.12 -14.47
CA PRO A 122 -15.27 -0.32 -13.66
C PRO A 122 -13.85 -0.50 -14.18
N GLN A 123 -13.22 0.61 -14.60
CA GLN A 123 -11.88 0.57 -15.17
C GLN A 123 -10.90 0.00 -14.14
N ARG A 124 -10.15 -1.03 -14.54
CA ARG A 124 -9.12 -1.68 -13.71
C ARG A 124 -7.74 -1.52 -14.33
N LEU A 125 -6.73 -1.41 -13.48
CA LEU A 125 -5.34 -1.19 -13.84
C LEU A 125 -4.42 -2.14 -13.07
N THR A 126 -3.31 -2.48 -13.69
CA THR A 126 -2.27 -3.31 -13.06
C THR A 126 -1.32 -2.44 -12.23
N CYS A 127 -1.12 -2.82 -10.97
CA CYS A 127 -0.06 -2.28 -10.12
C CYS A 127 1.21 -3.11 -10.29
N TYR A 128 2.26 -2.57 -10.89
CA TYR A 128 3.48 -3.32 -11.18
C TYR A 128 4.41 -3.51 -9.97
N SER A 129 4.03 -2.96 -8.80
CA SER A 129 4.73 -3.21 -7.53
C SER A 129 4.21 -4.43 -6.77
N CYS A 130 2.89 -4.66 -6.73
CA CYS A 130 2.30 -5.89 -6.13
C CYS A 130 1.73 -6.86 -7.16
N LEU A 131 1.79 -6.52 -8.45
CA LEU A 131 1.34 -7.33 -9.58
C LEU A 131 -0.16 -7.67 -9.54
N ARG A 132 -0.96 -6.89 -8.79
CA ARG A 132 -2.41 -7.07 -8.70
C ARG A 132 -3.14 -6.17 -9.71
N HIS A 133 -4.22 -6.69 -10.26
CA HIS A 133 -5.16 -5.96 -11.09
C HIS A 133 -6.27 -5.34 -10.22
N LEU A 134 -6.22 -4.03 -10.05
CA LEU A 134 -6.99 -3.28 -9.04
C LEU A 134 -7.90 -2.24 -9.71
N PRO A 135 -9.01 -1.83 -9.06
CA PRO A 135 -9.86 -0.76 -9.58
C PRO A 135 -9.10 0.57 -9.67
N ILE A 136 -9.50 1.43 -10.61
CA ILE A 136 -8.83 2.72 -10.89
C ILE A 136 -8.70 3.63 -9.65
N HIS A 137 -9.68 3.59 -8.74
CA HIS A 137 -9.66 4.38 -7.50
C HIS A 137 -8.53 4.00 -6.53
N ALA A 138 -7.87 2.86 -6.73
CA ALA A 138 -6.70 2.46 -5.96
C ALA A 138 -5.39 3.16 -6.41
N PHE A 139 -5.45 3.99 -7.45
CA PHE A 139 -4.32 4.69 -8.05
C PHE A 139 -4.55 6.20 -7.98
N SER A 140 -3.49 6.97 -7.70
CA SER A 140 -3.57 8.43 -7.83
C SER A 140 -3.68 8.81 -9.30
N SER A 141 -4.25 9.98 -9.61
CA SER A 141 -4.42 10.48 -10.97
C SER A 141 -3.10 10.59 -11.73
N THR A 142 -2.00 10.87 -11.04
CA THR A 142 -0.64 10.86 -11.62
C THR A 142 -0.17 9.48 -12.07
N GLN A 143 -0.74 8.40 -11.52
CA GLN A 143 -0.50 7.02 -11.96
C GLN A 143 -1.48 6.56 -13.04
N THR A 144 -2.55 7.30 -13.34
CA THR A 144 -3.55 6.89 -14.35
C THR A 144 -3.54 7.76 -15.59
N THR A 145 -2.80 8.88 -15.58
CA THR A 145 -2.76 9.88 -16.66
C THR A 145 -1.37 9.98 -17.31
N ARG A 146 -1.29 10.76 -18.40
CA ARG A 146 -0.07 11.07 -19.14
C ARG A 146 0.71 9.78 -19.50
N ARG A 147 2.03 9.77 -19.32
CA ARG A 147 2.90 8.64 -19.70
C ARG A 147 2.63 7.36 -18.91
N ARG A 148 1.94 7.45 -17.76
CA ARG A 148 1.59 6.29 -16.92
C ARG A 148 0.20 5.75 -17.20
N GLY A 149 -0.58 6.42 -18.06
CA GLY A 149 -1.89 5.94 -18.49
C GLY A 149 -1.84 4.54 -19.09
N LYS A 150 -3.01 3.92 -19.23
CA LYS A 150 -3.12 2.57 -19.78
C LYS A 150 -2.51 2.49 -21.19
N GLY A 151 -1.62 1.53 -21.43
CA GLY A 151 -0.94 1.35 -22.72
C GLY A 151 0.15 2.39 -23.05
N HIS A 152 0.46 3.34 -22.17
CA HIS A 152 1.52 4.32 -22.41
C HIS A 152 2.92 3.81 -22.00
N ALA A 153 3.96 4.51 -22.46
CA ALA A 153 5.36 4.12 -22.30
C ALA A 153 5.84 3.88 -20.85
N ASP A 154 5.27 4.58 -19.87
CA ASP A 154 5.60 4.42 -18.45
C ASP A 154 4.51 3.66 -17.66
N ALA A 155 3.58 2.98 -18.33
CA ALA A 155 2.52 2.18 -17.68
C ALA A 155 3.10 1.15 -16.70
N SER A 156 4.21 0.50 -17.07
CA SER A 156 4.92 -0.49 -16.24
C SER A 156 5.50 0.09 -14.94
N LYS A 157 5.60 1.41 -14.82
CA LYS A 157 6.05 2.09 -13.60
C LYS A 157 4.92 2.35 -12.61
N ARG A 158 3.66 2.04 -12.96
CA ARG A 158 2.49 2.29 -12.10
C ARG A 158 2.52 1.50 -10.80
N PHE A 159 1.97 2.10 -9.76
CA PHE A 159 1.77 1.46 -8.47
C PHE A 159 0.48 1.96 -7.80
N CYS A 160 -0.16 1.10 -7.01
CA CYS A 160 -1.33 1.47 -6.21
C CYS A 160 -0.94 2.19 -4.92
N ALA A 161 -1.90 2.88 -4.32
CA ALA A 161 -1.71 3.64 -3.08
C ALA A 161 -1.10 2.79 -1.95
N SER A 162 -1.60 1.57 -1.73
CA SER A 162 -1.05 0.68 -0.69
C SER A 162 0.42 0.34 -0.92
N CYS A 163 0.84 0.16 -2.18
CA CYS A 163 2.24 -0.08 -2.50
C CYS A 163 3.08 1.18 -2.35
N ALA A 164 2.54 2.35 -2.68
CA ALA A 164 3.22 3.61 -2.50
C ALA A 164 3.56 3.85 -1.02
N LEU A 165 2.58 3.62 -0.13
CA LEU A 165 2.74 3.77 1.32
C LEU A 165 3.71 2.73 1.89
N ARG A 166 3.53 1.45 1.58
CA ARG A 166 4.36 0.35 2.10
C ARG A 166 5.82 0.43 1.62
N LEU A 167 6.05 0.92 0.41
CA LEU A 167 7.39 1.04 -0.19
C LEU A 167 7.95 2.45 -0.07
N HIS A 168 7.32 3.33 0.72
CA HIS A 168 7.74 4.73 0.94
C HIS A 168 8.01 5.51 -0.36
N LYS A 169 7.18 5.30 -1.39
CA LYS A 169 7.29 5.99 -2.69
C LYS A 169 6.72 7.40 -2.67
N TRP A 170 5.94 7.72 -1.64
CA TRP A 170 5.38 9.05 -1.43
C TRP A 170 6.01 9.69 -0.21
N GLU A 171 6.39 10.94 -0.36
CA GLU A 171 6.90 11.73 0.75
C GLU A 171 5.74 12.18 1.64
N PRO A 172 5.91 12.12 2.97
CA PRO A 172 4.92 12.64 3.89
C PRO A 172 4.67 14.13 3.65
N GLY A 173 3.40 14.50 3.60
CA GLY A 173 2.89 15.82 3.31
C GLY A 173 2.47 16.03 1.86
N VAL A 174 2.74 15.07 0.97
CA VAL A 174 2.27 15.18 -0.41
C VAL A 174 0.74 15.12 -0.48
N THR A 175 0.16 16.02 -1.28
CA THR A 175 -1.24 15.98 -1.67
C THR A 175 -1.37 15.27 -3.01
N LEU A 176 -2.35 14.39 -3.11
CA LEU A 176 -2.55 13.48 -4.23
C LEU A 176 -4.01 13.53 -4.65
N SER A 177 -4.26 13.60 -5.95
CA SER A 177 -5.60 13.48 -6.50
C SER A 177 -5.91 12.02 -6.84
N PHE A 178 -7.15 11.60 -6.62
CA PHE A 178 -7.70 10.28 -6.95
C PHE A 178 -9.02 10.46 -7.70
N SER A 179 -9.59 9.37 -8.22
CA SER A 179 -10.92 9.41 -8.86
C SER A 179 -12.06 9.74 -7.88
N TRP A 180 -11.81 9.63 -6.57
CA TRP A 180 -12.78 9.93 -5.51
C TRP A 180 -12.54 11.27 -4.80
N GLY A 181 -11.59 12.08 -5.28
CA GLY A 181 -11.25 13.37 -4.69
C GLY A 181 -9.78 13.51 -4.34
N GLU A 182 -9.46 14.53 -3.55
CA GLU A 182 -8.09 14.78 -3.10
C GLU A 182 -7.79 14.11 -1.76
N ALA A 183 -6.51 13.85 -1.52
CA ALA A 183 -6.04 13.20 -0.32
C ALA A 183 -4.65 13.68 0.07
N VAL A 184 -4.36 13.70 1.36
CA VAL A 184 -3.02 14.00 1.89
C VAL A 184 -2.41 12.76 2.52
N PHE A 185 -1.14 12.49 2.21
CA PHE A 185 -0.36 11.55 2.99
C PHE A 185 0.22 12.30 4.20
N CYS A 186 -0.46 12.26 5.34
CA CYS A 186 -0.18 13.15 6.46
C CYS A 186 1.24 12.99 7.05
N ARG A 187 1.97 14.11 7.25
CA ARG A 187 3.31 14.16 7.89
C ARG A 187 3.33 13.55 9.30
N ARG A 188 2.23 13.71 10.03
CA ARG A 188 2.09 13.27 11.42
C ARG A 188 1.68 11.82 11.57
N CYS A 189 0.45 11.49 11.20
CA CYS A 189 -0.08 10.14 11.44
C CYS A 189 0.39 9.11 10.40
N ARG A 190 1.05 9.55 9.32
CA ARG A 190 1.51 8.69 8.21
C ARG A 190 0.38 7.83 7.64
N GLN A 191 -0.83 8.39 7.62
CA GLN A 191 -1.99 7.80 6.95
C GLN A 191 -2.37 8.65 5.74
N LEU A 192 -2.82 7.99 4.69
CA LEU A 192 -3.48 8.65 3.56
C LEU A 192 -4.91 8.99 3.98
N LYS A 193 -5.27 10.27 4.00
CA LYS A 193 -6.59 10.74 4.40
C LYS A 193 -7.25 11.49 3.25
N PRO A 194 -8.52 11.21 2.96
CA PRO A 194 -9.28 12.03 2.03
C PRO A 194 -9.39 13.46 2.57
N LEU A 195 -9.44 14.42 1.65
CA LEU A 195 -9.64 15.84 1.93
C LEU A 195 -11.02 16.24 1.45
N HIS A 196 -11.69 17.10 2.22
CA HIS A 196 -12.91 17.78 1.81
C HIS A 196 -12.55 18.98 0.91
N ASP A 197 -13.51 19.49 0.13
CA ASP A 197 -13.26 20.45 -0.96
C ASP A 197 -12.50 21.73 -0.51
N ASN A 198 -12.71 22.17 0.73
CA ASN A 198 -12.03 23.35 1.30
C ASN A 198 -10.73 23.01 2.05
N ALA A 199 -10.43 21.71 2.25
CA ALA A 199 -9.27 21.26 3.01
C ALA A 199 -8.00 21.13 2.16
N ALA A 200 -8.16 21.10 0.84
CA ALA A 200 -7.08 20.91 -0.12
C ALA A 200 -5.96 21.93 0.00
N GLU A 201 -6.31 23.21 0.13
CA GLU A 201 -5.35 24.31 0.11
C GLU A 201 -4.39 24.23 1.31
N TRP A 202 -4.91 24.20 2.53
CA TRP A 202 -4.07 24.13 3.72
C TRP A 202 -3.36 22.78 3.84
N ALA A 203 -3.95 21.68 3.35
CA ALA A 203 -3.30 20.38 3.35
C ALA A 203 -2.09 20.35 2.42
N ARG A 204 -2.12 21.07 1.29
CA ARG A 204 -0.94 21.27 0.42
C ARG A 204 0.14 22.10 1.09
N ILE A 205 -0.24 23.11 1.87
CA ILE A 205 0.69 24.00 2.57
C ILE A 205 1.41 23.27 3.71
N PHE A 206 0.67 22.57 4.56
CA PHE A 206 1.21 21.97 5.79
C PHE A 206 1.52 20.48 5.66
N GLY A 207 0.94 19.78 4.69
CA GLY A 207 1.07 18.34 4.56
C GLY A 207 0.40 17.55 5.69
N LEU A 208 -0.66 18.07 6.29
CA LEU A 208 -1.36 17.45 7.42
C LEU A 208 -2.78 17.00 7.02
N CYS A 209 -3.30 15.99 7.70
CA CYS A 209 -4.74 15.70 7.67
C CYS A 209 -5.49 16.56 8.70
N GLU A 210 -6.81 16.63 8.56
CA GLU A 210 -7.66 17.53 9.34
C GLU A 210 -7.58 17.29 10.84
N SER A 211 -7.61 16.03 11.27
CA SER A 211 -7.47 15.67 12.68
C SER A 211 -6.10 16.09 13.24
N CYS A 212 -5.02 15.93 12.46
CA CYS A 212 -3.67 16.30 12.89
C CYS A 212 -3.48 17.82 12.92
N ARG A 213 -4.05 18.54 11.95
CA ARG A 213 -4.10 20.01 11.92
C ARG A 213 -4.79 20.55 13.18
N THR A 214 -5.99 20.05 13.45
CA THR A 214 -6.81 20.44 14.61
C THR A 214 -6.06 20.18 15.90
N LEU A 215 -5.39 19.03 16.02
CA LEU A 215 -4.64 18.69 17.22
C LEU A 215 -3.39 19.58 17.43
N LEU A 216 -2.81 20.13 16.37
CA LEU A 216 -1.76 21.15 16.45
C LEU A 216 -2.31 22.56 16.66
N GLY A 217 -3.64 22.70 16.72
CA GLY A 217 -4.30 23.98 16.86
C GLY A 217 -4.17 24.88 15.63
N ILE A 218 -3.74 24.40 14.47
CA ILE A 218 -3.60 25.26 13.28
C ILE A 218 -5.02 25.66 12.81
N PRO A 219 -5.35 26.98 12.73
CA PRO A 219 -6.69 27.44 12.42
C PRO A 219 -7.10 27.10 10.99
N ASP A 220 -8.39 27.21 10.66
CA ASP A 220 -8.87 27.04 9.29
C ASP A 220 -8.66 28.34 8.50
N TRP A 221 -8.20 28.21 7.25
CA TRP A 221 -7.85 29.35 6.39
C TRP A 221 -9.07 30.24 6.15
N HIS A 222 -10.23 29.63 5.95
CA HIS A 222 -11.46 30.34 5.58
C HIS A 222 -12.18 31.01 6.76
N GLN A 223 -11.74 30.81 8.01
CA GLN A 223 -12.42 31.36 9.19
C GLN A 223 -11.98 32.78 9.56
N HIS A 224 -10.93 33.30 8.92
CA HIS A 224 -10.45 34.65 9.20
C HIS A 224 -10.37 35.44 7.90
N GLY A 225 -11.11 36.55 7.83
CA GLY A 225 -11.10 37.46 6.70
C GLY A 225 -9.68 37.97 6.38
N GLU A 226 -9.53 38.61 5.23
CA GLU A 226 -8.28 39.06 4.60
C GLU A 226 -7.43 40.08 5.41
N GLY A 227 -7.46 40.03 6.74
CA GLY A 227 -6.58 40.80 7.61
C GLY A 227 -5.14 40.34 7.49
N GLU A 228 -4.23 41.30 7.39
CA GLU A 228 -2.81 41.14 7.10
C GLU A 228 -2.05 40.30 8.15
N GLY A 229 -2.51 40.29 9.41
CA GLY A 229 -1.91 39.51 10.51
C GLY A 229 -1.94 37.99 10.29
N VAL A 230 -3.07 37.45 9.81
CA VAL A 230 -3.34 36.00 9.77
C VAL A 230 -2.33 35.25 8.90
N ARG A 231 -1.73 35.92 7.91
CA ARG A 231 -0.69 35.32 7.07
C ARG A 231 0.57 34.96 7.88
N GLY A 232 0.91 35.75 8.90
CA GLY A 232 2.11 35.55 9.73
C GLY A 232 2.12 34.20 10.45
N VAL A 233 1.03 33.85 11.13
CA VAL A 233 0.94 32.57 11.86
C VAL A 233 0.99 31.37 10.93
N TRP A 234 0.45 31.48 9.71
CA TRP A 234 0.46 30.38 8.74
C TRP A 234 1.87 30.09 8.21
N TYR A 235 2.59 31.12 7.80
CA TYR A 235 3.97 30.96 7.34
C TYR A 235 4.88 30.50 8.49
N GLY A 236 4.70 31.03 9.71
CA GLY A 236 5.43 30.59 10.89
C GLY A 236 5.16 29.13 11.24
N ALA A 237 3.90 28.69 11.25
CA ALA A 237 3.55 27.29 11.49
C ALA A 237 4.09 26.35 10.41
N LYS A 238 4.08 26.78 9.13
CA LYS A 238 4.67 26.03 8.02
C LYS A 238 6.18 25.91 8.18
N GLU A 239 6.85 27.00 8.50
CA GLU A 239 8.31 27.02 8.72
C GLU A 239 8.70 26.12 9.89
N LEU A 240 7.98 26.18 11.01
CA LEU A 240 8.19 25.27 12.14
C LEU A 240 8.02 23.80 11.72
N LEU A 241 6.97 23.50 10.95
CA LEU A 241 6.77 22.15 10.39
C LEU A 241 7.94 21.74 9.49
N ASP A 242 8.32 22.56 8.51
CA ASP A 242 9.38 22.23 7.57
C ASP A 242 10.73 22.03 8.29
N ASN A 243 11.10 22.92 9.22
CA ASN A 243 12.31 22.81 10.04
C ASN A 243 12.34 21.54 10.90
N THR A 244 11.18 21.10 11.37
CA THR A 244 11.04 19.86 12.13
C THR A 244 11.36 18.62 11.27
N PHE A 245 11.14 18.67 9.95
CA PHE A 245 11.29 17.53 9.03
C PHE A 245 12.57 17.55 8.18
N VAL A 246 13.15 18.70 7.86
CA VAL A 246 14.32 18.83 6.97
C VAL A 246 15.58 18.11 7.49
N GLY A 247 15.69 17.81 8.79
CA GLY A 247 16.90 17.25 9.38
C GLY A 247 16.84 15.80 9.92
N ARG A 248 15.68 15.12 9.93
CA ARG A 248 15.46 13.99 10.86
C ARG A 248 15.06 12.65 10.23
N GLU A 249 15.17 12.48 8.90
CA GLU A 249 14.61 11.32 8.19
C GLU A 249 15.28 9.95 8.48
N ARG A 250 16.34 9.83 9.30
CA ARG A 250 17.10 8.57 9.37
C ARG A 250 17.26 7.86 10.72
N SER A 251 16.91 8.43 11.88
CA SER A 251 17.27 7.73 13.14
C SER A 251 16.55 8.15 14.42
N VAL A 252 15.51 8.98 14.37
CA VAL A 252 14.83 9.43 15.60
C VAL A 252 13.95 8.31 16.14
N ALA A 253 14.15 7.94 17.41
CA ALA A 253 13.39 6.86 18.04
C ALA A 253 11.89 7.23 18.12
N VAL A 254 11.02 6.23 18.15
CA VAL A 254 9.56 6.45 18.16
C VAL A 254 9.11 7.32 19.35
N ARG A 255 9.78 7.22 20.50
CA ARG A 255 9.49 8.02 21.70
C ARG A 255 9.79 9.50 21.49
N ASP A 256 10.95 9.83 20.92
CA ASP A 256 11.34 11.21 20.57
C ASP A 256 10.35 11.88 19.59
N ARG A 257 9.50 11.09 18.91
CA ARG A 257 8.52 11.62 17.96
C ARG A 257 7.30 12.23 18.65
N GLU A 258 6.86 11.73 19.80
CA GLU A 258 5.71 12.29 20.51
C GLU A 258 6.06 13.64 21.14
N ASP A 259 7.19 13.70 21.86
CA ASP A 259 7.73 14.93 22.45
C ASP A 259 7.91 16.03 21.40
N LEU A 260 8.39 15.67 20.21
CA LEU A 260 8.52 16.59 19.07
C LEU A 260 7.19 17.22 18.65
N TRP A 261 6.09 16.45 18.65
CA TRP A 261 4.78 16.97 18.28
C TRP A 261 4.16 17.83 19.38
N GLU A 262 4.53 17.61 20.63
CA GLU A 262 4.15 18.46 21.75
C GLU A 262 4.91 19.78 21.70
N GLU A 263 6.24 19.75 21.54
CA GLU A 263 7.07 20.94 21.34
C GLU A 263 6.57 21.79 20.15
N LEU A 264 6.26 21.13 19.03
CA LEU A 264 5.70 21.83 17.87
C LEU A 264 4.35 22.48 18.18
N ARG A 265 3.49 21.81 18.95
CA ARG A 265 2.18 22.35 19.34
C ARG A 265 2.35 23.58 20.22
N GLU A 266 3.27 23.52 21.19
CA GLU A 266 3.58 24.65 22.08
C GLU A 266 4.08 25.86 21.28
N LYS A 267 5.04 25.66 20.37
CA LYS A 267 5.54 26.75 19.50
C LYS A 267 4.48 27.34 18.60
N ILE A 268 3.57 26.53 18.05
CA ILE A 268 2.43 27.04 17.27
C ILE A 268 1.46 27.83 18.17
N ALA A 269 1.27 27.43 19.43
CA ALA A 269 0.45 28.17 20.38
C ALA A 269 1.09 29.51 20.77
N GLU A 270 2.42 29.56 20.94
CA GLU A 270 3.18 30.79 21.18
C GLU A 270 3.05 31.77 20.01
N LEU A 271 3.22 31.31 18.77
CA LEU A 271 3.05 32.14 17.57
C LEU A 271 1.67 32.82 17.53
N LYS A 272 0.62 32.09 17.90
CA LYS A 272 -0.74 32.64 17.99
C LYS A 272 -0.92 33.66 19.09
N LEU A 273 -0.22 33.51 20.20
CA LEU A 273 -0.28 34.45 21.32
C LEU A 273 0.40 35.77 20.93
N SER A 274 1.58 35.69 20.33
CA SER A 274 2.34 36.86 19.87
C SER A 274 1.54 37.70 18.88
N GLU A 275 0.90 37.07 17.90
CA GLU A 275 0.05 37.77 16.92
C GLU A 275 -1.11 38.53 17.58
N ARG A 276 -1.72 37.98 18.64
CA ARG A 276 -2.82 38.65 19.36
C ARG A 276 -2.38 39.85 20.19
N LEU A 277 -1.11 39.93 20.54
CA LEU A 277 -0.54 41.02 21.35
C LEU A 277 -0.01 42.18 20.50
N GLU A 278 0.20 41.96 19.20
CA GLU A 278 0.67 42.96 18.24
C GLU A 278 -0.48 43.78 17.60
N VAL A 279 -1.73 43.50 17.97
CA VAL A 279 -2.96 44.23 17.55
C VAL A 279 -3.38 45.21 18.63
#